data_AF-A0A0A1CKY7-F1
#
_entry.id   AF-A0A0A1CKY7-F1
#
_cell.length_a   1.000
_cell.length_b   1.000
_cell.length_c   1.000
_cell.angle_alpha   90.00
_cell.angle_beta   90.00
_cell.angle_gamma   90.00
#
_symmetry.space_group_name_H-M   'P 1'
#
loop_
_entity.id
_entity.type
_entity.pdbx_description
1 polymer ?
#
loop_
_entity_poly.entity_id
_entity_poly.type
_entity_poly.pdbx_seq_one_letter_code
_entity_poly.pdbx_strand_id
1 'polypeptide(L)'
;YDWDVANEPYSEKDIMAILGNEVMADWFKRVRHNDPGVKLYLNGYGILSGGGINQVKQDYYYNLVRYIDELGGEVDGLGFQSH
;
A
#
# COMPACT_ATOMS: atom_id res chain seq x y z
N TYR A 1 6.46 7.86 -14.59
CA TYR A 1 6.79 6.49 -14.17
C TYR A 1 6.42 6.37 -12.71
N ASP A 2 6.03 5.19 -12.27
CA ASP A 2 5.50 4.89 -10.95
C ASP A 2 5.95 3.50 -10.50
N TRP A 3 5.83 3.23 -9.20
CA TRP A 3 6.05 1.92 -8.59
C TRP A 3 4.87 1.55 -7.71
N ASP A 4 4.34 0.35 -7.93
CA ASP A 4 3.61 -0.37 -6.89
C ASP A 4 4.63 -0.94 -5.90
N VAL A 5 4.93 -0.18 -4.84
CA VAL A 5 5.93 -0.58 -3.83
C VAL A 5 5.47 -1.81 -3.06
N ALA A 6 4.15 -1.93 -2.84
CA ALA A 6 3.52 -3.14 -2.33
C ALA A 6 2.21 -3.42 -3.09
N ASN A 7 2.02 -4.69 -3.43
CA ASN A 7 0.86 -5.18 -4.17
C ASN A 7 0.06 -6.17 -3.30
N GLU A 8 -1.24 -5.92 -3.18
CA GLU A 8 -2.25 -6.78 -2.56
C GLU A 8 -2.04 -7.18 -1.08
N PRO A 9 -1.54 -6.30 -0.18
CA PRO A 9 -1.28 -6.68 1.22
C PRO A 9 -2.54 -7.04 2.03
N TYR A 10 -3.74 -6.74 1.52
CA TYR A 10 -4.99 -7.23 2.14
C TYR A 10 -5.12 -8.75 2.03
N SER A 11 -4.72 -9.31 0.89
CA SER A 11 -4.90 -10.72 0.54
C SER A 11 -3.63 -11.52 0.80
N GLU A 12 -2.47 -10.96 0.43
CA GLU A 12 -1.17 -11.60 0.55
C GLU A 12 -0.49 -11.15 1.84
N LYS A 13 -0.26 -12.07 2.79
CA LYS A 13 0.16 -11.72 4.16
C LYS A 13 1.44 -12.40 4.64
N ASP A 14 2.00 -13.33 3.87
CA ASP A 14 3.08 -14.20 4.35
C ASP A 14 4.33 -13.43 4.78
N ILE A 15 4.75 -12.41 4.00
CA ILE A 15 5.91 -11.58 4.34
C ILE A 15 5.64 -10.72 5.57
N MET A 16 4.46 -10.11 5.65
CA MET A 16 4.06 -9.29 6.80
C MET A 16 3.87 -10.12 8.07
N ALA A 17 3.51 -11.39 7.96
CA ALA A 17 3.42 -12.30 9.10
C ALA A 17 4.79 -12.61 9.72
N ILE A 18 5.87 -12.52 8.93
CA ILE A 18 7.24 -12.77 9.38
C ILE A 18 7.90 -11.47 9.86
N LEU A 19 7.73 -10.38 9.11
CA LEU A 19 8.50 -9.14 9.28
C LEU A 19 7.71 -8.02 9.98
N GLY A 20 6.40 -8.20 10.18
CA GLY A 20 5.50 -7.14 10.61
C GLY A 20 5.06 -6.22 9.45
N ASN A 21 4.09 -5.34 9.71
CA ASN A 21 3.60 -4.39 8.70
C ASN A 21 4.56 -3.20 8.52
N GLU A 22 5.38 -2.89 9.52
CA GLU A 22 6.38 -1.82 9.51
C GLU A 22 7.38 -1.96 8.36
N VAL A 23 7.62 -3.19 7.90
CA VAL A 23 8.53 -3.47 6.77
C VAL A 23 8.08 -2.76 5.49
N MET A 24 6.78 -2.55 5.31
CA MET A 24 6.26 -1.80 4.16
C MET A 24 6.73 -0.36 4.20
N ALA A 25 6.72 0.31 5.36
CA ALA A 25 7.27 1.66 5.47
C ALA A 25 8.76 1.69 5.12
N ASP A 26 9.51 0.66 5.49
CA ASP A 26 10.93 0.55 5.10
C ASP A 26 11.11 0.39 3.58
N TRP A 27 10.24 -0.33 2.89
CA TRP A 27 10.27 -0.42 1.42
C TRP A 27 10.03 0.95 0.78
N PHE A 28 8.99 1.66 1.23
CA PHE A 28 8.67 2.99 0.71
C PHE A 28 9.83 3.98 0.94
N LYS A 29 10.40 4.04 2.15
CA LYS A 29 11.59 4.85 2.46
C LYS A 29 12.77 4.50 1.56
N ARG A 30 13.00 3.20 1.28
CA ARG A 30 14.08 2.75 0.39
C ARG A 30 13.86 3.19 -1.05
N VAL A 31 12.64 3.10 -1.58
CA VAL A 31 12.38 3.58 -2.95
C VAL A 31 12.52 5.09 -3.01
N ARG A 32 11.95 5.84 -2.06
CA ARG A 32 12.12 7.30 -2.00
C ARG A 32 13.58 7.73 -1.94
N HIS A 33 14.43 7.00 -1.22
CA HIS A 33 15.86 7.29 -1.15
C HIS A 33 16.59 7.04 -2.48
N ASN A 34 16.27 5.94 -3.18
CA ASN A 34 16.99 5.52 -4.37
C ASN A 34 16.45 6.13 -5.68
N ASP A 35 15.15 6.45 -5.72
CA ASP A 35 14.46 7.06 -6.86
C ASP A 35 13.46 8.12 -6.35
N PRO A 36 13.95 9.30 -5.92
CA PRO A 36 13.10 10.30 -5.27
C PRO A 36 12.02 10.90 -6.18
N GLY A 37 12.18 10.80 -7.50
CA GLY A 37 11.28 11.40 -8.49
C GLY A 37 10.09 10.53 -8.86
N VAL A 38 10.10 9.24 -8.49
CA VAL A 38 9.04 8.31 -8.84
C VAL A 38 7.84 8.43 -7.89
N LYS A 39 6.65 8.11 -8.41
CA LYS A 39 5.43 8.03 -7.62
C LYS A 39 5.30 6.65 -6.98
N LEU A 40 5.05 6.63 -5.67
CA LEU A 40 4.97 5.41 -4.86
C LEU A 40 3.53 5.06 -4.53
N TYR A 41 3.08 3.90 -5.00
CA TYR A 41 1.73 3.42 -4.82
C TYR A 41 1.69 2.17 -3.95
N LEU A 42 0.61 2.08 -3.17
CA LEU A 42 0.11 0.81 -2.68
C LEU A 42 -1.00 0.34 -3.63
N ASN A 43 -0.98 -0.91 -4.10
CA ASN A 43 -1.93 -1.38 -5.12
C ASN A 43 -2.78 -2.56 -4.64
N GLY A 44 -4.04 -2.63 -5.09
CA GLY A 44 -4.91 -3.76 -4.80
C GLY A 44 -6.21 -3.82 -5.60
N TYR A 45 -6.84 -4.99 -5.62
CA TYR A 45 -8.15 -5.23 -6.23
C TYR A 45 -9.30 -5.06 -5.26
N GLY A 46 -10.54 -4.96 -5.78
CA GLY A 46 -11.73 -5.16 -4.96
C GLY A 46 -12.03 -4.05 -3.94
N ILE A 47 -11.29 -2.93 -3.98
CA ILE A 47 -11.42 -1.86 -2.98
C ILE A 47 -12.77 -1.13 -3.15
N LEU A 48 -13.16 -0.85 -4.40
CA LEU A 48 -14.43 -0.20 -4.74
C LEU A 48 -15.40 -1.11 -5.50
N SER A 49 -15.06 -2.39 -5.69
CA SER A 49 -15.93 -3.34 -6.38
C SER A 49 -17.26 -3.51 -5.66
N GLY A 50 -18.32 -3.87 -6.40
CA GLY A 50 -19.66 -3.98 -5.85
C GLY A 50 -20.28 -2.65 -5.42
N GLY A 51 -19.81 -1.52 -5.96
CA GLY A 51 -20.31 -0.17 -5.61
C GLY A 51 -19.74 0.35 -4.29
N GLY A 52 -18.55 -0.12 -3.88
CA GLY A 52 -17.90 0.35 -2.66
C GLY A 52 -18.52 -0.18 -1.37
N ILE A 53 -19.21 -1.32 -1.40
CA ILE A 53 -19.85 -1.91 -0.21
C ILE A 53 -18.86 -2.60 0.74
N ASN A 54 -17.65 -2.93 0.27
CA ASN A 54 -16.64 -3.62 1.09
C ASN A 54 -15.84 -2.64 1.97
N GLN A 55 -16.51 -2.11 3.00
CA GLN A 55 -15.90 -1.16 3.94
C GLN A 55 -14.68 -1.76 4.65
N VAL A 56 -14.69 -3.06 4.97
CA VAL A 56 -13.55 -3.73 5.62
C VAL A 56 -12.27 -3.60 4.79
N LYS A 57 -12.36 -3.79 3.46
CA LYS A 57 -11.20 -3.65 2.57
C LYS A 57 -10.80 -2.19 2.39
N GLN A 58 -11.76 -1.27 2.35
CA GLN A 58 -11.49 0.17 2.28
C GLN A 58 -10.77 0.68 3.53
N ASP A 59 -11.28 0.34 4.71
CA ASP A 59 -10.69 0.69 5.99
C ASP A 59 -9.29 0.10 6.14
N TYR A 60 -9.08 -1.13 5.65
CA TYR A 60 -7.74 -1.72 5.64
C TYR A 60 -6.73 -0.87 4.86
N TYR A 61 -7.04 -0.51 3.61
CA TYR A 61 -6.12 0.30 2.79
C TYR A 61 -5.96 1.71 3.35
N TYR A 62 -7.03 2.33 3.83
CA TYR A 62 -6.97 3.64 4.48
C TYR A 62 -6.02 3.62 5.69
N ASN A 63 -6.21 2.66 6.60
CA ASN A 63 -5.39 2.53 7.80
C ASN A 63 -3.95 2.13 7.48
N LEU A 64 -3.74 1.31 6.44
CA LEU A 64 -2.39 0.91 6.03
C LEU A 64 -1.60 2.07 5.41
N VAL A 65 -2.21 2.87 4.53
CA VAL A 65 -1.58 4.09 4.00
C VAL A 65 -1.21 5.03 5.14
N ARG A 66 -2.16 5.29 6.05
CA ARG A 66 -1.92 6.12 7.24
C ARG A 66 -0.76 5.58 8.09
N TYR A 67 -0.72 4.28 8.34
CA TYR A 67 0.34 3.64 9.14
C TYR A 67 1.71 3.76 8.47
N ILE A 68 1.80 3.56 7.15
CA ILE A 68 3.04 3.73 6.39
C ILE A 68 3.52 5.19 6.45
N ASP A 69 2.62 6.16 6.28
CA ASP A 69 2.94 7.58 6.35
C ASP A 69 3.35 8.04 7.76
N GLU A 70 2.68 7.55 8.81
CA GLU A 70 3.07 7.79 10.20
C GLU A 70 4.50 7.30 10.52
N LEU A 71 5.00 6.31 9.76
CA LEU A 71 6.37 5.79 9.84
C LEU A 71 7.34 6.40 8.82
N GLY A 72 6.90 7.43 8.08
CA GLY A 72 7.71 8.19 7.13
C GLY A 72 7.84 7.55 5.73
N GLY A 73 6.89 6.71 5.33
CA GLY A 73 6.89 6.09 4.00
C GLY A 73 6.61 7.04 2.83
N GLU A 74 5.87 8.13 3.04
CA GLU A 74 5.53 9.12 1.99
C GLU A 74 4.83 8.49 0.76
N VAL A 75 3.70 7.83 1.01
CA VAL A 75 2.86 7.21 -0.03
C VAL A 75 2.28 8.31 -0.94
N ASP A 76 2.47 8.19 -2.26
CA ASP A 76 1.92 9.15 -3.22
C ASP A 76 0.49 8.82 -3.65
N GLY A 77 0.07 7.55 -3.55
CA GLY A 77 -1.30 7.19 -3.87
C GLY A 77 -1.68 5.73 -3.63
N LEU A 78 -2.95 5.44 -3.92
CA LEU A 78 -3.55 4.10 -3.86
C LEU A 78 -3.98 3.67 -5.27
N GLY A 79 -3.45 2.54 -5.74
CA GLY A 79 -3.79 1.91 -7.01
C GLY A 79 -5.04 1.03 -6.88
N PHE A 80 -5.93 1.14 -7.86
CA PHE A 80 -7.14 0.34 -7.98
C PHE A 80 -7.06 -0.57 -9.22
N GLN A 81 -6.72 -1.84 -9.04
CA GLN A 81 -6.52 -2.80 -10.15
C GLN A 81 -7.78 -2.99 -11.03
N SER A 82 -8.97 -2.69 -10.50
CA SER A 82 -10.24 -2.68 -11.25
C SER A 82 -10.63 -4.05 -11.86
N HIS A 83 -10.27 -5.13 -11.16
CA HIS A 83 -10.87 -6.45 -11.34
C HIS A 83 -12.34 -6.50 -10.87
#